data_AF-A0A966SLK2-F1
#
_entry.id   AF-A0A966SLK2-F1
#
_cell.length_a   1.000
_cell.length_b   1.000
_cell.length_c   1.000
_cell.angle_alpha   90.00
_cell.angle_beta   90.00
_cell.angle_gamma   90.00
#
_symmetry.space_group_name_H-M   'P 1'
#
loop_
_entity.id
_entity.type
_entity.pdbx_description
1 polymer ?
#
loop_
_entity_poly.entity_id
_entity_poly.type
_entity_poly.pdbx_seq_one_letter_code
_entity_poly.pdbx_strand_id
1 'polypeptide(L)' 'SSLAVEFAQRSGQTLVGFLRGAGMNIYAGEERVGLAGG' A
#
# COMPACT_ATOMS: atom_id res chain seq x y z
N SER A 1 -12.01 5.57 -0.20
CA SER A 1 -12.58 4.47 0.60
C SER A 1 -11.78 4.37 1.88
N SER A 2 -12.42 4.46 3.04
CA SER A 2 -11.76 4.47 4.35
C SER A 2 -11.67 3.08 4.98
N LEU A 3 -12.73 2.26 4.87
CA LEU A 3 -12.80 0.97 5.58
C LEU A 3 -11.69 -0.02 5.20
N ALA A 4 -11.36 -0.14 3.91
CA ALA A 4 -10.28 -1.02 3.46
C ALA A 4 -8.91 -0.56 3.99
N VAL A 5 -8.69 0.75 4.05
CA VAL A 5 -7.45 1.35 4.57
C VAL A 5 -7.36 1.12 6.08
N GLU A 6 -8.42 1.42 6.83
CA GLU A 6 -8.48 1.19 8.27
C GLU A 6 -8.28 -0.29 8.63
N PHE A 7 -8.92 -1.20 7.89
CA PHE A 7 -8.74 -2.63 8.08
C PHE A 7 -7.29 -3.05 7.84
N ALA A 8 -6.66 -2.58 6.76
CA ALA A 8 -5.29 -2.91 6.43
C ALA A 8 -4.31 -2.40 7.50
N GLN A 9 -4.50 -1.17 7.98
CA GLN A 9 -3.70 -0.58 9.05
C GLN A 9 -3.82 -1.38 10.36
N ARG A 10 -5.05 -1.71 10.78
CA ARG A 10 -5.28 -2.45 12.04
C ARG A 10 -4.84 -3.91 11.97
N SER A 11 -4.87 -4.52 10.79
CA SER A 11 -4.50 -5.92 10.57
C SER A 11 -3.03 -6.10 10.19
N GLY A 12 -2.25 -5.01 10.11
CA GLY A 12 -0.84 -5.06 9.74
C GLY A 12 -0.58 -5.49 8.29
N GLN A 13 -1.55 -5.25 7.40
CA GLN A 13 -1.45 -5.60 5.98
C GLN A 13 -0.91 -4.42 5.16
N THR A 14 -0.26 -4.75 4.04
CA THR A 14 0.08 -3.75 3.03
C THR A 14 -1.09 -3.60 2.07
N LEU A 15 -1.59 -2.37 1.91
CA LEU A 15 -2.66 -2.06 0.97
C LEU A 15 -2.13 -1.16 -0.14
N VAL A 16 -2.22 -1.65 -1.38
CA VAL A 16 -1.82 -0.93 -2.58
C VAL A 16 -3.04 -0.76 -3.47
N GLY A 17 -3.19 0.42 -4.07
CA GLY A 17 -4.19 0.68 -5.10
C GLY A 17 -3.58 1.35 -6.32
N PHE A 18 -4.35 1.37 -7.41
CA PHE A 18 -3.97 2.02 -8.67
C PHE A 18 -2.65 1.52 -9.26
N LEU A 19 -2.32 0.24 -9.06
CA LEU A 19 -1.10 -0.36 -9.62
C LEU A 19 -1.17 -0.39 -11.16
N ARG A 20 -0.20 0.28 -11.80
CA ARG A 20 -0.03 0.32 -13.26
C ARG A 20 1.45 0.49 -13.62
N GLY A 21 2.01 -0.49 -14.32
CA GLY A 21 3.43 -0.48 -14.66
C GLY A 21 4.28 -0.45 -13.38
N ALA A 22 5.21 0.51 -13.30
CA ALA A 22 6.05 0.73 -12.11
C ALA A 22 5.41 1.66 -11.05
N GLY A 23 4.23 2.22 -11.32
CA GLY A 23 3.54 3.15 -10.42
C GLY A 23 2.43 2.48 -9.62
N MET A 24 2.30 2.89 -8.35
CA MET A 24 1.21 2.47 -7.46
C MET A 24 1.04 3.45 -6.31
N ASN A 25 -0.12 3.42 -5.65
CA ASN A 25 -0.36 4.17 -4.42
C ASN A 25 -0.39 3.21 -3.24
N ILE A 26 0.42 3.48 -2.22
CA ILE A 26 0.42 2.71 -0.98
C ILE A 26 -0.48 3.43 0.04
N TYR A 27 -1.43 2.70 0.61
CA TYR A 27 -2.39 3.21 1.59
C TYR A 27 -2.12 2.69 3.01
N ALA A 28 -1.40 1.58 3.16
CA ALA A 28 -0.95 1.02 4.43
C ALA A 28 0.28 0.13 4.22
N GLY A 29 1.16 0.03 5.22
CA GLY A 29 2.28 -0.91 5.22
C GLY A 29 3.43 -0.59 4.26
N GLU A 30 3.65 0.70 3.97
CA GLU A 30 4.70 1.19 3.05
C GLU A 30 6.11 0.70 3.42
N GLU A 31 6.39 0.51 4.71
CA GLU A 31 7.67 0.02 5.21
C GLU A 31 8.05 -1.39 4.71
N ARG A 32 7.08 -2.16 4.22
CA ARG A 32 7.32 -3.51 3.65
C ARG A 32 7.59 -3.48 2.15
N VAL A 33 7.41 -2.32 1.51
CA VAL A 33 7.58 -2.16 0.07
C VAL A 33 9.03 -1.76 -0.20
N GLY A 34 9.79 -2.69 -0.78
CA GLY A 34 11.12 -2.39 -1.34
C GLY A 34 10.98 -1.57 -2.61
N LEU A 35 10.80 -0.25 -2.47
CA LEU A 35 10.91 0.68 -3.58
C LEU A 35 12.35 0.62 -4.08
N ALA A 36 12.60 -0.17 -5.13
CA ALA A 36 13.86 -0.15 -5.84
C ALA A 36 14.02 1.28 -6.38
N GLY A 37 14.91 2.04 -5.75
CA GLY A 37 15.22 3.40 -6.16
C GLY A 37 15.56 3.41 -7.65
N GLY A 38 14.80 4.22 -8.40
CA GLY A 38 15.21 4.63 -9.74
C GLY A 38 16.37 5.61 -9.67
#